data_AF-A0A1P8XA53-F1
#
_entry.id   AF-A0A1P8XA53-F1
#
_cell.length_a   1.000
_cell.length_b   1.000
_cell.length_c   1.000
_cell.angle_alpha   90.00
_cell.angle_beta   90.00
_cell.angle_gamma   90.00
#
_symmetry.space_group_name_H-M   'P 1'
#
loop_
_entity.id
_entity.type
_entity.pdbx_description
1 polymer ?
#
loop_
_entity_poly.entity_id
_entity_poly.type
_entity_poly.pdbx_seq_one_letter_code
_entity_poly.pdbx_strand_id
1 'polypeptide(L)' 'MIAGDVTICAGASVWFNAVIRAEEAPIWIGPGTSVQVGAVLDTEVHAPLHIGAGVALGHNATCTDAA' A
#
# COMPACT_ATOMS: atom_id res chain seq x y z
N MET A 1 -0.63 -10.56 1.23
CA MET A 1 -2.04 -10.57 0.77
C MET A 1 -2.33 -9.24 0.11
N ILE A 2 -3.04 -9.24 -1.01
CA ILE A 2 -3.52 -8.03 -1.68
C ILE A 2 -5.00 -8.25 -1.93
N ALA A 3 -5.86 -7.38 -1.42
CA ALA A 3 -7.31 -7.51 -1.50
C ALA A 3 -7.98 -6.14 -1.69
N GLY A 4 -9.10 -6.11 -2.41
CA GLY A 4 -9.86 -4.89 -2.70
C GLY A 4 -9.34 -4.11 -3.91
N ASP A 5 -9.62 -2.81 -3.94
CA ASP A 5 -9.25 -1.89 -5.02
C ASP A 5 -7.81 -1.38 -4.86
N VAL A 6 -6.85 -2.16 -5.37
CA VAL A 6 -5.42 -1.85 -5.28
C VAL A 6 -4.85 -1.59 -6.68
N THR A 7 -4.27 -0.40 -6.86
CA THR A 7 -3.47 -0.07 -8.05
C THR A 7 -1.99 -0.09 -7.72
N ILE A 8 -1.24 -0.96 -8.40
CA ILE A 8 0.23 -1.07 -8.28
C ILE A 8 0.87 -0.60 -9.58
N CYS A 9 1.56 0.54 -9.54
CA CYS A 9 2.17 1.13 -10.72
C CYS A 9 3.46 0.42 -11.15
N ALA A 10 3.91 0.71 -12.37
CA ALA A 10 5.09 0.09 -12.97
C ALA A 10 6.34 0.20 -12.08
N GLY A 11 7.06 -0.91 -11.94
CA GLY A 11 8.28 -0.98 -11.14
C GLY A 11 8.07 -0.97 -9.63
N ALA A 12 6.83 -0.84 -9.14
CA ALA A 12 6.55 -1.06 -7.73
C ALA A 12 6.66 -2.56 -7.39
N SER A 13 7.05 -2.87 -6.15
CA SER A 13 7.23 -4.25 -5.67
C SER A 13 6.56 -4.44 -4.31
N VAL A 14 5.95 -5.61 -4.12
CA VAL A 14 5.33 -6.04 -2.86
C VAL A 14 6.04 -7.29 -2.39
N TRP A 15 6.65 -7.22 -1.21
CA TRP A 15 7.53 -8.27 -0.70
C TRP A 15 6.76 -9.25 0.20
N PHE A 16 7.43 -10.32 0.61
CA PHE A 16 6.83 -11.39 1.42
C PHE A 16 6.11 -10.84 2.66
N ASN A 17 4.98 -11.46 3.01
CA ASN A 17 4.18 -11.12 4.19
C ASN A 17 3.63 -9.69 4.25
N ALA A 18 3.77 -8.87 3.20
CA ALA A 18 3.03 -7.60 3.13
C ALA A 18 1.52 -7.86 3.05
N VAL A 19 0.73 -7.01 3.71
CA VAL A 19 -0.74 -7.05 3.72
C VAL A 19 -1.24 -5.72 3.19
N ILE A 20 -2.02 -5.76 2.10
CA ILE A 20 -2.61 -4.58 1.47
C ILE A 20 -4.12 -4.83 1.37
N ARG A 21 -4.92 -4.05 2.09
CA ARG A 21 -6.38 -4.16 2.16
C ARG A 21 -7.02 -2.85 1.75
N ALA A 22 -7.61 -2.84 0.57
CA ALA A 22 -8.32 -1.71 -0.01
C ALA A 22 -9.82 -2.03 -0.13
N GLU A 23 -10.41 -2.48 0.98
CA GLU A 23 -11.81 -2.94 1.01
C GLU A 23 -12.78 -1.76 1.15
N GLU A 24 -12.42 -0.75 1.96
CA GLU A 24 -13.27 0.42 2.24
C GLU A 24 -12.99 1.61 1.31
N ALA A 25 -11.74 1.78 0.86
CA ALA A 25 -11.32 2.81 -0.09
C ALA A 25 -10.11 2.33 -0.93
N PRO A 26 -9.86 2.93 -2.10
CA PRO A 26 -8.78 2.48 -2.98
C PRO A 26 -7.40 2.79 -2.42
N ILE A 27 -6.45 1.90 -2.71
CA ILE A 27 -5.01 2.10 -2.44
C ILE A 27 -4.26 2.26 -3.75
N TRP A 28 -3.53 3.37 -3.89
CA TRP A 28 -2.65 3.62 -5.04
C TRP A 28 -1.17 3.59 -4.62
N ILE A 29 -0.40 2.72 -5.26
CA ILE A 29 1.04 2.57 -5.03
C ILE A 29 1.80 3.07 -6.26
N GLY A 30 2.56 4.15 -6.07
CA GLY A 30 3.26 4.83 -7.16
C GLY A 30 4.42 4.06 -7.78
N PRO A 31 4.87 4.48 -8.99
CA PRO A 31 5.93 3.80 -9.72
C PRO A 31 7.23 3.67 -8.91
N GLY A 32 7.90 2.52 -9.03
CA GLY A 32 9.19 2.30 -8.37
C GLY A 32 9.15 2.20 -6.83
N THR A 33 7.96 2.14 -6.24
CA THR A 33 7.79 2.04 -4.78
C THR A 33 8.01 0.61 -4.27
N SER A 34 8.65 0.45 -3.11
CA SER A 34 8.80 -0.85 -2.44
C SER A 34 7.91 -0.93 -1.20
N VAL A 35 7.05 -1.96 -1.17
CA VAL A 35 6.28 -2.38 0.01
C VAL A 35 7.00 -3.58 0.60
N GLN A 36 7.86 -3.34 1.60
CA GLN A 36 8.80 -4.35 2.09
C GLN A 36 8.15 -5.37 3.02
N VAL A 37 8.96 -6.34 3.47
CA VAL A 37 8.48 -7.51 4.24
C VAL A 37 7.64 -7.08 5.44
N GLY A 38 6.45 -7.66 5.55
CA GLY A 38 5.54 -7.44 6.67
C GLY A 38 4.86 -6.08 6.72
N ALA A 39 5.05 -5.20 5.72
CA ALA A 39 4.35 -3.92 5.69
C ALA A 39 2.83 -4.11 5.59
N VAL A 40 2.07 -3.26 6.28
CA VAL A 40 0.60 -3.29 6.33
C VAL A 40 0.04 -1.97 5.79
N LEU A 41 -0.80 -2.07 4.76
CA LEU A 41 -1.55 -0.95 4.20
C LEU A 41 -3.04 -1.26 4.35
N ASP A 42 -3.79 -0.33 4.92
CA ASP A 42 -5.23 -0.43 5.17
C ASP A 42 -5.86 0.96 4.96
N THR A 43 -7.16 1.00 4.71
CA THR A 43 -7.91 2.25 4.47
C THR A 43 -9.22 2.26 5.25
N GLU A 44 -9.64 3.41 5.76
CA GLU A 44 -10.99 3.65 6.25
C GLU A 44 -11.96 4.10 5.13
N VAL A 45 -13.27 4.08 5.44
CA VAL A 45 -14.33 4.49 4.53
C VAL A 45 -14.13 5.93 4.07
N HIS A 46 -14.19 6.16 2.76
CA HIS A 46 -13.99 7.47 2.12
C HIS A 46 -12.58 8.07 2.25
N ALA A 47 -11.59 7.28 2.66
CA ALA A 47 -10.22 7.76 2.89
C ALA A 47 -9.21 6.95 2.06
N PRO A 48 -9.01 7.30 0.77
CA PRO A 48 -8.08 6.59 -0.10
C PRO A 48 -6.62 6.82 0.32
N LEU A 49 -5.78 5.78 0.19
CA LEU A 49 -4.36 5.86 0.51
C LEU A 49 -3.52 5.99 -0.76
N HIS A 50 -2.75 7.08 -0.87
CA HIS A 50 -1.84 7.34 -1.99
C HIS A 50 -0.38 7.29 -1.55
N ILE A 51 0.35 6.27 -1.99
CA ILE A 51 1.80 6.18 -1.82
C ILE A 51 2.49 6.75 -3.05
N GLY A 52 3.34 7.75 -2.88
CA GLY A 52 4.07 8.41 -3.97
C GLY A 52 5.01 7.49 -4.74
N ALA A 53 5.64 8.03 -5.79
CA ALA A 53 6.65 7.32 -6.58
C ALA A 53 8.00 7.22 -5.84
N GLY A 54 8.70 6.10 -6.01
CA GLY A 54 10.04 5.89 -5.44
C GLY A 54 10.08 5.80 -3.92
N VAL A 55 8.95 5.52 -3.27
CA VAL A 55 8.85 5.41 -1.81
C VAL A 55 9.37 4.03 -1.36
N ALA A 56 10.00 3.98 -0.18
CA ALA A 56 10.33 2.73 0.48
C ALA A 56 9.52 2.59 1.77
N LEU A 57 8.45 1.80 1.73
CA LEU A 57 7.73 1.37 2.94
C LEU A 57 8.53 0.24 3.57
N GLY A 58 9.30 0.60 4.60
CA GLY A 58 10.23 -0.30 5.27
C GLY A 58 9.58 -1.54 5.89
N HIS A 59 10.43 -2.47 6.35
CA HIS A 59 9.96 -3.69 7.02
C HIS A 59 8.99 -3.38 8.16
N ASN A 60 7.84 -4.06 8.15
CA ASN A 60 6.75 -3.88 9.12
C ASN A 60 6.19 -2.46 9.22
N ALA A 61 6.42 -1.60 8.22
CA ALA A 61 5.78 -0.29 8.17
C ALA A 61 4.26 -0.44 8.13
N THR A 62 3.55 0.39 8.89
CA THR A 62 2.09 0.47 8.83
C THR A 62 1.73 1.83 8.23
N CYS A 63 0.97 1.82 7.13
CA CYS A 63 0.42 3.02 6.52
C CYS A 63 -1.09 2.87 6.47
N THR A 64 -1.76 3.72 7.23
CA THR A 64 -3.19 3.93 7.11
C THR A 64 -3.41 5.31 6.52
N ASP A 65 -4.61 5.54 6.01
CA ASP A 65 -5.10 6.90 5.87
C ASP A 65 -4.95 7.66 7.19
N ALA A 66 -4.55 8.93 7.08
CA ALA A 66 -4.64 9.87 8.18
C ALA A 66 -6.01 10.54 8.05
N ALA A 67 -6.86 10.38 9.06
CA ALA A 67 -8.01 11.26 9.27
C ALA A 67 -7.56 12.74 9.30
#